data_AF-A0A9P4VPQ9-F1
#
_entry.id   AF-A0A9P4VPQ9-F1
#
_cell.length_a   1.000
_cell.length_b   1.000
_cell.length_c   1.000
_cell.angle_alpha   90.00
_cell.angle_beta   90.00
_cell.angle_gamma   90.00
#
_symmetry.space_group_name_H-M   'P 1'
#
loop_
_entity.id
_entity.type
_entity.pdbx_description
1 polymer ?
#
loop_
_entity_poly.entity_id
_entity_poly.type
_entity_poly.pdbx_seq_one_letter_code
_entity_poly.pdbx_strand_id
1 'polypeptide(L)'
;MNYINRREAGNDTNEKPLNTRQAGSTMIRYSRVWRTKRRPTYRLTGKQQECLSGIIDIVREDKDEEDGEGREDEEEYNVEDLLGEEEEAQLESNTLAFLLSLLDHQLKDSEYQSALISATAAFGVDADQGWKGVLAYTPTLSAIITVARMLVLYQARQTRIRSIEEMIGRDGIDGEKAQDLAPSHFELVK
;
A
#
# COMPACT_ATOMS: atom_id res chain seq x y z
N MET A 1 -1.89 -41.09 13.25
CA MET A 1 -1.46 -39.72 13.58
C MET A 1 -0.08 -39.52 12.98
N ASN A 2 0.04 -38.98 11.75
CA ASN A 2 1.33 -38.80 11.08
C ASN A 2 1.85 -37.39 11.40
N TYR A 3 2.84 -37.32 12.29
CA TYR A 3 3.56 -36.08 12.56
C TYR A 3 4.42 -35.71 11.35
N ILE A 4 4.12 -34.56 10.74
CA ILE A 4 4.99 -33.95 9.74
C ILE A 4 6.19 -33.37 10.49
N ASN A 5 7.31 -34.10 10.47
CA ASN A 5 8.59 -33.60 10.97
C ASN A 5 9.04 -32.38 10.15
N ARG A 6 8.79 -31.17 10.64
CA ARG A 6 9.46 -29.96 10.15
C ARG A 6 10.92 -30.04 10.60
N ARG A 7 11.84 -30.27 9.65
CA ARG A 7 13.29 -30.17 9.89
C ARG A 7 13.63 -28.71 10.14
N GLU A 8 13.57 -28.28 11.39
CA GLU A 8 14.24 -27.07 11.87
C GLU A 8 15.75 -27.35 11.91
N ALA A 9 16.41 -27.19 10.77
CA ALA A 9 17.86 -27.13 10.69
C ALA A 9 18.25 -25.68 10.36
N GLY A 10 18.21 -24.82 11.38
CA GLY A 10 18.86 -23.52 11.33
C GLY A 10 20.34 -23.71 11.67
N ASN A 11 21.24 -23.26 10.80
CA ASN A 11 22.67 -23.17 11.10
C ASN A 11 22.91 -21.93 11.98
N ASP A 12 23.86 -21.95 12.92
CA ASP A 12 24.11 -20.83 13.86
C ASP A 12 24.61 -19.53 13.17
N THR A 13 24.88 -19.58 11.86
CA THR A 13 25.37 -18.46 11.04
C THR A 13 24.31 -17.93 10.05
N ASN A 14 23.03 -18.00 10.40
CA ASN A 14 21.95 -17.69 9.44
C ASN A 14 21.80 -16.17 9.22
N GLU A 15 22.68 -15.59 8.39
CA GLU A 15 22.64 -14.18 7.96
C GLU A 15 21.46 -13.86 7.01
N LYS A 16 20.63 -14.85 6.68
CA LYS A 16 19.51 -14.73 5.74
C LYS A 16 18.21 -15.19 6.40
N PRO A 17 17.09 -14.47 6.19
CA PRO A 17 15.85 -14.67 6.95
C PRO A 17 15.06 -15.95 6.57
N LEU A 18 15.42 -16.64 5.48
CA LEU A 18 14.75 -17.84 4.98
C LEU A 18 15.77 -18.94 4.67
N ASN A 19 15.39 -20.21 4.82
CA ASN A 19 16.29 -21.37 4.68
C ASN A 19 17.03 -21.34 3.33
N THR A 20 18.36 -21.21 3.39
CA THR A 20 19.27 -20.86 2.28
C THR A 20 19.64 -22.01 1.35
N ARG A 21 18.98 -23.17 1.48
CA ARG A 21 19.29 -24.34 0.62
C ARG A 21 19.06 -24.11 -0.88
N GLN A 22 18.44 -23.00 -1.27
CA GLN A 22 18.39 -22.58 -2.66
C GLN A 22 19.63 -21.75 -3.00
N ALA A 23 20.53 -22.35 -3.80
CA ALA A 23 21.67 -21.64 -4.40
C ALA A 23 21.19 -20.46 -5.26
N GLY A 24 22.01 -19.40 -5.39
CA GLY A 24 21.67 -18.22 -6.20
C GLY A 24 21.28 -18.56 -7.64
N SER A 25 21.91 -19.57 -8.24
CA SER A 25 21.56 -20.11 -9.55
C SER A 25 20.13 -20.69 -9.61
N THR A 26 19.70 -21.36 -8.56
CA THR A 26 18.32 -21.85 -8.39
C THR A 26 17.36 -20.67 -8.34
N MET A 27 17.70 -19.62 -7.59
CA MET A 27 16.87 -18.42 -7.49
C MET A 27 16.74 -17.67 -8.82
N ILE A 28 17.83 -17.53 -9.57
CA ILE A 28 17.83 -16.94 -10.92
C ILE A 28 16.95 -17.77 -11.86
N ARG A 29 16.97 -19.10 -11.71
CA ARG A 29 16.10 -19.99 -12.49
C ARG A 29 14.62 -19.83 -12.10
N TYR A 30 14.31 -19.72 -10.82
CA TYR A 30 12.94 -19.47 -10.35
C TYR A 30 12.46 -18.06 -10.71
N SER A 31 13.31 -17.03 -10.65
CA SER A 31 12.97 -15.67 -11.05
C SER A 31 12.67 -15.59 -12.55
N ARG A 32 13.36 -16.38 -13.39
CA ARG A 32 13.00 -16.57 -14.80
C ARG A 32 11.62 -17.22 -14.97
N VAL A 33 11.26 -18.22 -14.16
CA VAL A 33 9.92 -18.84 -14.17
C VAL A 33 8.84 -17.85 -13.68
N TRP A 34 9.14 -17.05 -12.66
CA TRP A 34 8.25 -15.97 -12.22
C TRP A 34 8.02 -14.93 -13.32
N ARG A 35 8.94 -14.75 -14.27
CA ARG A 35 8.76 -13.89 -15.44
C ARG A 35 7.96 -14.57 -16.57
N THR A 36 7.88 -15.90 -16.62
CA THR A 36 7.22 -16.65 -17.70
C THR A 36 5.86 -17.25 -17.28
N LYS A 37 4.84 -16.39 -17.27
CA LYS A 37 3.42 -16.68 -17.62
C LYS A 37 2.59 -17.74 -16.85
N ARG A 38 3.00 -18.24 -15.69
CA ARG A 38 2.11 -19.06 -14.81
C ARG A 38 1.98 -18.50 -13.38
N ARG A 39 1.85 -17.18 -13.25
CA ARG A 39 1.47 -16.59 -11.96
C ARG A 39 -0.01 -16.91 -11.71
N PRO A 40 -0.39 -17.43 -10.53
CA PRO A 40 -1.78 -17.37 -10.10
C PRO A 40 -2.26 -15.93 -10.26
N THR A 41 -3.46 -15.71 -10.77
CA THR A 41 -4.01 -14.37 -10.94
C THR A 41 -4.07 -13.72 -9.56
N TYR A 42 -3.14 -12.80 -9.30
CA TYR A 42 -3.17 -12.00 -8.08
C TYR A 42 -4.52 -11.27 -8.04
N ARG A 43 -5.25 -11.41 -6.93
CA ARG A 43 -6.60 -10.87 -6.79
C ARG A 43 -6.66 -9.99 -5.56
N LEU A 44 -6.92 -8.72 -5.78
CA LEU A 44 -7.26 -7.76 -4.73
C LEU A 44 -8.59 -8.18 -4.05
N THR A 45 -8.75 -7.83 -2.79
CA THR A 45 -10.04 -8.01 -2.09
C THR A 45 -11.10 -7.08 -2.70
N GLY A 46 -12.38 -7.36 -2.50
CA GLY A 46 -13.46 -6.51 -3.03
C GLY A 46 -13.30 -5.04 -2.62
N LYS A 47 -12.99 -4.78 -1.34
CA LYS A 47 -12.69 -3.45 -0.82
C LYS A 47 -11.49 -2.79 -1.51
N GLN A 48 -10.41 -3.54 -1.73
CA GLN A 48 -9.24 -3.05 -2.44
C GLN A 48 -9.54 -2.72 -3.91
N GLN A 49 -10.39 -3.51 -4.57
CA GLN A 49 -10.80 -3.26 -5.95
C GLN A 49 -11.68 -2.03 -6.06
N GLU A 50 -12.61 -1.83 -5.12
CA GLU A 50 -13.50 -0.67 -5.07
C GLU A 50 -12.73 0.64 -4.85
N CYS A 51 -11.76 0.66 -3.91
CA CYS A 51 -10.92 1.85 -3.74
C CYS A 51 -10.06 2.11 -4.99
N LEU A 52 -9.55 1.06 -5.63
CA LEU A 52 -8.74 1.21 -6.85
C LEU A 52 -9.59 1.69 -8.04
N SER A 53 -10.83 1.24 -8.20
CA SER A 53 -11.71 1.75 -9.25
C SER A 53 -11.99 3.23 -9.06
N GLY A 54 -12.28 3.68 -7.83
CA GLY A 54 -12.49 5.11 -7.56
C GLY A 54 -11.28 5.99 -7.89
N ILE A 55 -10.05 5.46 -7.81
CA ILE A 55 -8.83 6.17 -8.27
C ILE A 55 -8.78 6.22 -9.80
N ILE A 56 -9.06 5.09 -10.45
CA ILE A 56 -9.00 4.95 -11.91
C ILE A 56 -10.06 5.82 -12.58
N ASP A 57 -11.25 5.92 -11.99
CA ASP A 57 -12.37 6.68 -12.56
C ASP A 57 -12.04 8.18 -12.59
N ILE A 58 -11.53 8.75 -11.48
CA ILE A 58 -11.07 10.16 -11.42
C ILE A 58 -9.98 10.42 -12.47
N VAL A 59 -8.94 9.59 -12.50
CA VAL A 59 -7.81 9.77 -13.43
C VAL A 59 -8.21 9.57 -14.91
N ARG A 60 -9.34 8.92 -15.18
CA ARG A 60 -9.87 8.75 -16.54
C ARG A 60 -10.79 9.88 -16.96
N GLU A 61 -11.59 10.39 -16.03
CA GLU A 61 -12.47 11.55 -16.28
C GLU A 61 -11.63 12.75 -16.76
N ASP A 62 -10.48 13.03 -16.15
CA ASP A 62 -9.55 14.08 -16.64
C ASP A 62 -9.13 13.89 -18.11
N LYS A 63 -8.82 12.65 -18.49
CA LYS A 63 -8.29 12.34 -19.83
C LYS A 63 -9.36 12.44 -20.91
N ASP A 64 -10.58 12.03 -20.59
CA ASP A 64 -11.69 12.09 -21.53
C ASP A 64 -12.19 13.54 -21.71
N GLU A 65 -11.98 14.44 -20.73
CA GLU A 65 -12.21 15.88 -20.88
C GLU A 65 -11.15 16.58 -21.73
N GLU A 66 -9.88 16.15 -21.67
CA GLU A 66 -8.79 16.70 -22.49
C GLU A 66 -8.79 16.21 -23.96
N ASP A 67 -9.21 14.98 -24.23
CA ASP A 67 -9.24 14.42 -25.60
C ASP A 67 -10.35 15.02 -26.50
N GLY A 68 -11.17 15.93 -25.97
CA GLY A 68 -12.27 16.63 -26.65
C GLY A 68 -11.85 17.82 -27.53
N GLU A 69 -10.65 18.37 -27.37
CA GLU A 69 -10.16 19.49 -28.19
C GLU A 69 -8.79 19.18 -28.80
N GLY A 70 -8.80 18.75 -30.07
CA GLY A 70 -7.59 18.51 -30.83
C GLY A 70 -6.68 19.74 -30.86
N ARG A 71 -5.47 19.61 -30.29
CA ARG A 71 -4.40 20.59 -30.48
C ARG A 71 -3.05 19.89 -30.59
N GLU A 72 -2.57 19.83 -31.83
CA GLU A 72 -1.20 19.47 -32.19
C GLU A 72 -0.26 20.63 -31.83
N ASP A 73 0.21 20.73 -30.58
CA ASP A 73 1.37 21.58 -30.25
C ASP A 73 2.14 20.95 -29.08
N GLU A 74 3.37 20.50 -29.35
CA GLU A 74 4.34 19.99 -28.35
C GLU A 74 4.87 21.15 -27.49
N GLU A 75 4.07 21.64 -26.54
CA GLU A 75 4.58 22.46 -25.43
C GLU A 75 4.90 21.55 -24.23
N GLU A 76 6.00 21.83 -23.55
CA GLU A 76 6.46 21.11 -22.35
C GLU A 76 5.42 21.27 -21.23
N TYR A 77 4.48 20.34 -21.15
CA TYR A 77 3.37 20.35 -20.20
C TYR A 77 3.88 20.40 -18.76
N ASN A 78 3.47 21.45 -18.04
CA ASN A 78 3.64 21.50 -16.60
C ASN A 78 2.57 20.58 -15.98
N VAL A 79 2.97 19.42 -15.47
CA VAL A 79 2.10 18.36 -14.93
C VAL A 79 1.33 18.80 -13.67
N GLU A 80 1.57 20.03 -13.21
CA GLU A 80 1.16 20.57 -11.92
C GLU A 80 -0.26 21.19 -11.90
N ASP A 81 -1.00 21.19 -13.01
CA ASP A 81 -2.32 21.87 -13.11
C ASP A 81 -3.39 21.03 -13.86
N LEU A 82 -3.43 19.72 -13.60
CA LEU A 82 -4.31 18.76 -14.29
C LEU A 82 -5.61 18.39 -13.52
N LEU A 83 -5.72 18.69 -12.23
CA LEU A 83 -6.83 18.27 -11.36
C LEU A 83 -7.41 19.46 -10.58
N GLY A 84 -8.73 19.51 -10.41
CA GLY A 84 -9.35 20.48 -9.51
C GLY A 84 -9.08 20.16 -8.03
N GLU A 85 -9.13 21.16 -7.14
CA GLU A 85 -8.89 20.99 -5.69
C GLU A 85 -9.78 19.87 -5.06
N GLU A 86 -11.02 19.73 -5.54
CA GLU A 86 -11.96 18.69 -5.08
C GLU A 86 -11.56 17.29 -5.56
N GLU A 87 -11.10 17.18 -6.81
CA GLU A 87 -10.66 15.92 -7.41
C GLU A 87 -9.35 15.45 -6.80
N GLU A 88 -8.41 16.37 -6.53
CA GLU A 88 -7.19 16.08 -5.77
C GLU A 88 -7.50 15.54 -4.38
N ALA A 89 -8.43 16.18 -3.66
CA ALA A 89 -8.85 15.73 -2.33
C ALA A 89 -9.53 14.35 -2.38
N GLN A 90 -10.35 14.08 -3.40
CA GLN A 90 -11.01 12.80 -3.59
C GLN A 90 -10.00 11.70 -3.98
N LEU A 91 -9.05 12.01 -4.86
CA LEU A 91 -7.95 11.14 -5.26
C LEU A 91 -7.08 10.77 -4.07
N GLU A 92 -6.72 11.76 -3.24
CA GLU A 92 -5.95 11.54 -2.02
C GLU A 92 -6.72 10.63 -1.04
N SER A 93 -8.01 10.91 -0.80
CA SER A 93 -8.86 10.11 0.08
C SER A 93 -9.01 8.67 -0.42
N ASN A 94 -9.22 8.48 -1.73
CA ASN A 94 -9.33 7.15 -2.34
C ASN A 94 -8.00 6.39 -2.29
N THR A 95 -6.88 7.09 -2.50
CA THR A 95 -5.52 6.52 -2.41
C THR A 95 -5.21 6.08 -0.98
N LEU A 96 -5.52 6.92 0.01
CA LEU A 96 -5.36 6.58 1.43
C LEU A 96 -6.21 5.35 1.80
N ALA A 97 -7.48 5.33 1.40
CA ALA A 97 -8.38 4.20 1.65
C ALA A 97 -7.87 2.90 1.00
N PHE A 98 -7.37 2.99 -0.22
CA PHE A 98 -6.74 1.86 -0.91
C PHE A 98 -5.53 1.34 -0.14
N LEU A 99 -4.58 2.20 0.22
CA LEU A 99 -3.37 1.80 0.96
C LEU A 99 -3.70 1.18 2.33
N LEU A 100 -4.64 1.76 3.06
CA LEU A 100 -5.11 1.21 4.33
C LEU A 100 -5.79 -0.15 4.13
N SER A 101 -6.54 -0.34 3.05
CA SER A 101 -7.14 -1.65 2.73
C SER A 101 -6.11 -2.72 2.36
N LEU A 102 -4.91 -2.34 1.89
CA LEU A 102 -3.78 -3.26 1.72
C LEU A 102 -3.16 -3.65 3.07
N LEU A 103 -3.07 -2.70 4.00
CA LEU A 103 -2.55 -2.91 5.36
C LEU A 103 -3.50 -3.75 6.22
N ASP A 104 -4.80 -3.51 6.10
CA ASP A 104 -5.89 -4.20 6.81
C ASP A 104 -6.27 -5.54 6.15
N HIS A 105 -5.38 -6.11 5.34
CA HIS A 105 -5.65 -7.39 4.69
C HIS A 105 -5.64 -8.54 5.71
N GLN A 106 -6.82 -9.13 5.93
CA GLN A 106 -6.94 -10.31 6.79
C GLN A 106 -6.34 -11.55 6.12
N LEU A 107 -5.27 -12.08 6.71
CA LEU A 107 -4.65 -13.33 6.27
C LEU A 107 -5.60 -14.49 6.60
N LYS A 108 -6.14 -15.12 5.56
CA LYS A 108 -6.97 -16.32 5.67
C LYS A 108 -6.12 -17.56 5.38
N ASP A 109 -6.44 -18.25 4.27
CA ASP A 109 -5.87 -19.55 3.96
C ASP A 109 -4.46 -19.47 3.36
N SER A 110 -4.01 -18.29 2.90
CA SER A 110 -2.71 -18.10 2.26
C SER A 110 -2.15 -16.69 2.45
N GLU A 111 -0.94 -16.61 2.96
CA GLU A 111 -0.19 -15.34 3.14
C GLU A 111 0.09 -14.65 1.80
N TYR A 112 0.20 -15.41 0.71
CA TYR A 112 0.47 -14.91 -0.64
C TYR A 112 -0.72 -14.20 -1.29
N GLN A 113 -1.88 -14.18 -0.62
CA GLN A 113 -3.03 -13.38 -1.06
C GLN A 113 -2.88 -11.91 -0.67
N SER A 114 -2.03 -11.58 0.30
CA SER A 114 -1.73 -10.19 0.63
C SER A 114 -0.75 -9.60 -0.39
N ALA A 115 -1.18 -8.51 -1.05
CA ALA A 115 -0.31 -7.69 -1.91
C ALA A 115 0.94 -7.26 -1.17
N LEU A 116 0.75 -6.80 0.07
CA LEU A 116 1.82 -6.23 0.87
C LEU A 116 2.87 -7.28 1.19
N ILE A 117 2.46 -8.48 1.62
CA ILE A 117 3.38 -9.59 1.90
C ILE A 117 4.09 -10.05 0.62
N SER A 118 3.38 -10.11 -0.50
CA SER A 118 3.97 -10.47 -1.79
C SER A 118 4.99 -9.43 -2.26
N ALA A 119 4.69 -8.15 -2.06
CA ALA A 119 5.58 -7.03 -2.38
C ALA A 119 6.81 -7.01 -1.47
N THR A 120 6.64 -7.21 -0.16
CA THR A 120 7.78 -7.26 0.77
C THR A 120 8.68 -8.44 0.43
N ALA A 121 8.13 -9.62 0.12
CA ALA A 121 8.90 -10.76 -0.33
C ALA A 121 9.69 -10.45 -1.61
N ALA A 122 9.07 -9.76 -2.58
CA ALA A 122 9.76 -9.31 -3.79
C ALA A 122 10.92 -8.33 -3.49
N PHE A 123 10.75 -7.41 -2.54
CA PHE A 123 11.83 -6.51 -2.11
C PHE A 123 13.00 -7.22 -1.42
N GLY A 124 12.75 -8.41 -0.86
CA GLY A 124 13.78 -9.27 -0.25
C GLY A 124 14.66 -9.97 -1.27
N VAL A 125 14.33 -9.92 -2.56
CA VAL A 125 15.09 -10.55 -3.63
C VAL A 125 15.93 -9.51 -4.37
N ASP A 126 17.22 -9.77 -4.43
CA ASP A 126 18.16 -9.17 -5.37
C ASP A 126 18.15 -9.99 -6.67
N ALA A 127 17.97 -9.30 -7.81
CA ALA A 127 17.84 -9.92 -9.13
C ALA A 127 19.04 -10.80 -9.51
N ASP A 128 20.23 -10.42 -9.04
CA ASP A 128 21.49 -11.07 -9.43
C ASP A 128 22.09 -11.91 -8.29
N GLN A 129 21.79 -11.59 -7.03
CA GLN A 129 22.43 -12.21 -5.86
C GLN A 129 21.49 -13.08 -5.00
N GLY A 130 20.20 -13.12 -5.33
CA GLY A 130 19.23 -13.90 -4.58
C GLY A 130 18.72 -13.18 -3.33
N TRP A 131 18.53 -13.87 -2.19
CA TRP A 131 17.89 -13.26 -1.03
C TRP A 131 18.85 -12.27 -0.40
N LYS A 132 18.38 -11.05 -0.19
CA LYS A 132 19.09 -10.03 0.58
C LYS A 132 19.40 -10.56 1.97
N GLY A 133 20.57 -10.19 2.49
CA GLY A 133 20.94 -10.47 3.88
C GLY A 133 20.00 -9.75 4.86
N VAL A 134 19.88 -10.28 6.08
CA VAL A 134 18.99 -9.72 7.12
C VAL A 134 19.29 -8.23 7.35
N LEU A 135 20.57 -7.84 7.46
CA LEU A 135 20.97 -6.45 7.69
C LEU A 135 20.60 -5.51 6.54
N ALA A 136 20.51 -6.01 5.31
CA ALA A 136 20.14 -5.22 4.14
C ALA A 136 18.61 -5.14 3.94
N TYR A 137 17.87 -6.13 4.43
CA TYR A 137 16.42 -6.20 4.26
C TYR A 137 15.64 -5.58 5.42
N THR A 138 16.15 -5.67 6.65
CA THR A 138 15.51 -5.08 7.84
C THR A 138 15.21 -3.58 7.68
N PRO A 139 16.11 -2.74 7.12
CA PRO A 139 15.80 -1.33 6.88
C PRO A 139 14.57 -1.14 5.96
N THR A 140 14.40 -1.98 4.95
CA THR A 140 13.22 -1.95 4.06
C THR A 140 11.94 -2.26 4.84
N LEU A 141 11.96 -3.30 5.68
CA LEU A 141 10.80 -3.63 6.53
C LEU A 141 10.49 -2.50 7.51
N SER A 142 11.50 -1.92 8.15
CA SER A 142 11.33 -0.78 9.06
C SER A 142 10.74 0.44 8.35
N ALA A 143 11.17 0.72 7.12
CA ALA A 143 10.60 1.80 6.31
C ALA A 143 9.11 1.55 6.01
N ILE A 144 8.76 0.33 5.59
CA ILE A 144 7.36 -0.05 5.31
C ILE A 144 6.49 0.09 6.57
N ILE A 145 6.95 -0.38 7.72
CA ILE A 145 6.24 -0.23 9.01
C ILE A 145 6.08 1.25 9.37
N THR A 146 7.12 2.05 9.16
CA THR A 146 7.08 3.49 9.47
C THR A 146 6.07 4.21 8.59
N VAL A 147 6.07 3.96 7.28
CA VAL A 147 5.09 4.52 6.35
C VAL A 147 3.68 4.06 6.71
N ALA A 148 3.49 2.77 7.01
CA ALA A 148 2.19 2.24 7.44
C ALA A 148 1.64 2.97 8.68
N ARG A 149 2.48 3.20 9.69
CA ARG A 149 2.08 3.98 10.89
C ARG A 149 1.71 5.42 10.53
N MET A 150 2.49 6.06 9.66
CA MET A 150 2.19 7.42 9.20
C MET A 150 0.85 7.51 8.47
N LEU A 151 0.51 6.51 7.63
CA LEU A 151 -0.78 6.44 6.94
C LEU A 151 -1.96 6.34 7.93
N VAL A 152 -1.83 5.53 8.97
CA VAL A 152 -2.86 5.40 10.02
C VAL A 152 -3.02 6.71 10.81
N LEU A 153 -1.92 7.35 11.16
CA LEU A 153 -1.95 8.67 11.80
C LEU A 153 -2.58 9.73 10.89
N TYR A 154 -2.28 9.67 9.59
CA TYR A 154 -2.85 10.56 8.61
C TYR A 154 -4.37 10.40 8.50
N GLN A 155 -4.86 9.15 8.47
CA GLN A 155 -6.30 8.86 8.52
C GLN A 155 -6.96 9.41 9.79
N ALA A 156 -6.35 9.20 10.96
CA ALA A 156 -6.85 9.73 12.21
C ALA A 156 -6.88 11.26 12.23
N ARG A 157 -5.89 11.91 11.59
CA ARG A 157 -5.88 13.37 11.42
C ARG A 157 -7.01 13.85 10.53
N GLN A 158 -7.18 13.26 9.35
CA GLN A 158 -8.28 13.62 8.44
C GLN A 158 -9.65 13.42 9.09
N THR A 159 -9.82 12.32 9.83
CA THR A 159 -11.08 12.01 10.53
C THR A 159 -11.40 13.08 11.58
N ARG A 160 -10.40 13.49 12.37
CA ARG A 160 -10.58 14.56 13.35
C ARG A 160 -10.95 15.89 12.70
N ILE A 161 -10.31 16.26 11.58
CA ILE A 161 -10.61 17.50 10.84
C ILE A 161 -12.07 17.48 10.38
N ARG A 162 -12.51 16.39 9.73
CA ARG A 162 -13.90 16.24 9.29
C ARG A 162 -14.89 16.33 10.45
N SER A 163 -14.59 15.70 11.60
CA SER A 163 -15.46 15.82 12.79
C SER A 163 -15.56 17.26 13.31
N ILE A 164 -14.47 18.03 13.28
CA ILE A 164 -14.48 19.44 13.66
C ILE A 164 -15.32 20.26 12.68
N GLU A 165 -15.14 20.06 11.38
CA GLU A 165 -15.92 20.73 10.33
C GLU A 165 -17.42 20.42 10.45
N GLU A 166 -17.78 19.15 10.71
CA GLU A 166 -19.17 18.74 10.95
C GLU A 166 -19.76 19.43 12.18
N MET A 167 -19.02 19.52 13.30
CA MET A 167 -19.48 20.20 14.52
C MET A 167 -19.66 21.71 14.33
N ILE A 168 -18.79 22.36 13.55
CA ILE A 168 -18.88 23.80 13.27
C ILE A 168 -20.05 24.07 12.30
N GLY A 169 -20.14 23.30 11.21
CA GLY A 169 -21.11 23.53 10.15
C GLY A 169 -22.53 23.12 10.54
N ARG A 170 -22.71 21.93 11.13
CA ARG A 170 -24.03 21.35 11.42
C ARG A 170 -24.58 21.78 12.77
N ASP A 171 -23.73 21.78 13.79
CA ASP A 171 -24.15 22.01 15.18
C ASP A 171 -23.94 23.46 15.62
N GLY A 172 -23.33 24.30 14.76
CA GLY A 172 -23.06 25.72 15.05
C GLY A 172 -22.16 25.92 16.26
N ILE A 173 -21.34 24.91 16.59
CA ILE A 173 -20.46 24.93 17.75
C ILE A 173 -19.30 25.87 17.44
N ASP A 174 -18.97 26.71 18.42
CA ASP A 174 -17.83 27.62 18.36
C ASP A 174 -16.51 26.84 18.12
N GLY A 175 -15.62 27.40 17.30
CA GLY A 175 -14.46 26.68 16.77
C GLY A 175 -13.51 26.13 17.84
N GLU A 176 -13.34 26.87 18.94
CA GLU A 176 -12.52 26.43 20.08
C GLU A 176 -13.15 25.23 20.80
N LYS A 177 -14.47 25.28 21.01
CA LYS A 177 -15.22 24.17 21.64
C LYS A 177 -15.27 22.93 20.77
N ALA A 178 -15.35 23.09 19.45
CA ALA A 178 -15.33 21.96 18.52
C ALA A 178 -13.99 21.23 18.55
N GLN A 179 -12.86 21.95 18.71
CA GLN A 179 -11.54 21.33 18.83
C GLN A 179 -11.36 20.54 20.13
N ASP A 180 -11.90 21.04 21.25
CA ASP A 180 -11.84 20.37 22.54
C ASP A 180 -12.71 19.11 22.59
N LEU A 181 -13.89 19.16 21.94
CA LEU A 181 -14.82 18.03 21.89
C LEU A 181 -14.43 16.96 20.85
N ALA A 182 -13.60 17.33 19.86
CA ALA A 182 -13.19 16.40 18.82
C ALA A 182 -12.36 15.25 19.39
N PRO A 183 -12.62 14.00 18.94
CA PRO A 183 -11.90 12.83 19.42
C PRO A 183 -10.41 12.96 19.16
N SER A 184 -9.60 12.56 20.14
CA SER A 184 -8.14 12.61 20.03
C SER A 184 -7.65 11.62 18.97
N HIS A 185 -6.46 11.87 18.39
CA HIS A 185 -5.86 10.91 17.46
C HIS A 185 -5.68 9.52 18.09
N PHE A 186 -5.46 9.44 19.41
CA PHE A 186 -5.35 8.17 20.13
C PHE A 186 -6.68 7.39 20.20
N GLU A 187 -7.81 8.07 20.26
CA GLU A 187 -9.13 7.42 20.28
C GLU A 187 -9.57 6.96 18.88
N LEU A 188 -9.05 7.62 17.85
CA LEU A 188 -9.34 7.32 16.44
C LEU A 188 -8.50 6.16 15.89
N VAL A 189 -7.29 5.97 16.38
CA VAL A 189 -6.43 4.84 16.02
C VAL A 189 -6.79 3.64 16.91
N LYS A 190 -7.34 2.58 16.31
CA LYS A 190 -7.67 1.31 17.00
C LYS A 190 -6.72 0.19 16.63
#